data_AF-A0A076LCB3-F1
#
_entry.id   AF-A0A076LCB3-F1
#
_cell.length_a   1.000
_cell.length_b   1.000
_cell.length_c   1.000
_cell.angle_alpha   90.00
_cell.angle_beta   90.00
_cell.angle_gamma   90.00
#
_symmetry.space_group_name_H-M   'P 1'
#
loop_
_entity.id
_entity.type
_entity.pdbx_description
1 polymer ?
#
loop_
_entity_poly.entity_id
_entity_poly.type
_entity_poly.pdbx_seq_one_letter_code
_entity_poly.pdbx_strand_id
1 'polypeptide(L)'
;MNIFKFIRKDKRALFLIFIWTVAFIFIFIPFLKFEMIGSSHKINAYPSLSAVCGLLLGPIYGFFAVVLVMLIYFFLNSKAFYFGIYSLIPPALAVISAGVLSEGKWKYSAIILAIGLLIFYLTDVGRVAFYYPSLSILALLLIIIFREKINKLLFNKDCKKIILGALILSFTSVMIDHLYGSILGILYLNLKVEDYIMAIPLSIKERLIMTLMGAFFVIFAVEISKCFLKNATKLREKLLRSYIDEEVKIKCKNVLNVDEELLKKYNVKIPSEEEQKEVLKTLVEVMVLNDNKEEIKRK
;
A
#
# COMPACT_ATOMS: atom_id res chain seq x y z
N MET A 1 14.89 -0.04 -1.55
CA MET A 1 14.33 0.09 -2.92
C MET A 1 12.92 -0.49 -2.92
N ASN A 2 11.90 0.27 -3.36
CA ASN A 2 10.56 -0.31 -3.57
C ASN A 2 10.59 -1.16 -4.84
N ILE A 3 10.82 -2.46 -4.66
CA ILE A 3 11.00 -3.45 -5.73
C ILE A 3 9.79 -3.47 -6.67
N PHE A 4 8.57 -3.44 -6.11
CA PHE A 4 7.34 -3.56 -6.88
C PHE A 4 7.15 -2.39 -7.85
N LYS A 5 7.49 -1.16 -7.45
CA LYS A 5 7.44 0.01 -8.34
C LYS A 5 8.24 -0.22 -9.63
N PHE A 6 9.40 -0.86 -9.55
CA PHE A 6 10.25 -1.15 -10.71
C PHE A 6 9.77 -2.36 -11.50
N ILE A 7 9.29 -3.41 -10.83
CA ILE A 7 8.69 -4.58 -11.52
C ILE A 7 7.51 -4.15 -12.39
N ARG A 8 6.67 -3.22 -11.90
CA ARG A 8 5.51 -2.69 -12.64
C ARG A 8 5.88 -1.92 -13.92
N LYS A 9 7.13 -1.50 -14.11
CA LYS A 9 7.57 -0.88 -15.37
C LYS A 9 7.64 -1.89 -16.52
N ASP A 10 7.78 -3.18 -16.22
CA ASP A 10 7.68 -4.25 -17.20
C ASP A 10 6.20 -4.62 -17.41
N LYS A 11 5.68 -4.39 -18.62
CA LYS A 11 4.27 -4.63 -18.96
C LYS A 11 3.86 -6.10 -18.77
N ARG A 12 4.75 -7.06 -19.06
CA ARG A 12 4.44 -8.50 -18.91
C ARG A 12 4.38 -8.88 -17.43
N ALA A 13 5.35 -8.41 -16.64
CA ALA A 13 5.36 -8.65 -15.20
C ALA A 13 4.15 -8.00 -14.52
N LEU A 14 3.82 -6.76 -14.87
CA LEU A 14 2.64 -6.07 -14.39
C LEU A 14 1.35 -6.85 -14.69
N PHE A 15 1.19 -7.31 -15.94
CA PHE A 15 0.02 -8.08 -16.35
C PHE A 15 -0.12 -9.39 -15.55
N LEU A 16 0.97 -10.13 -15.35
CA LEU A 16 0.96 -11.36 -14.57
C LEU A 16 0.63 -11.11 -13.09
N ILE A 17 1.25 -10.10 -12.46
CA ILE A 17 0.95 -9.73 -11.08
C ILE A 17 -0.51 -9.26 -10.97
N PHE A 18 -1.02 -8.54 -11.96
CA PHE A 18 -2.41 -8.09 -11.99
C PHE A 18 -3.39 -9.27 -12.01
N ILE A 19 -3.22 -10.22 -12.94
CA ILE A 19 -4.07 -11.42 -13.02
C ILE A 19 -4.00 -12.23 -11.73
N TRP A 20 -2.79 -12.47 -11.23
CA TRP A 20 -2.59 -13.25 -10.00
C TRP A 20 -3.25 -12.58 -8.80
N THR A 21 -3.12 -11.26 -8.68
CA THR A 21 -3.77 -10.48 -7.62
C THR A 21 -5.30 -10.55 -7.73
N VAL A 22 -5.86 -10.37 -8.93
CA VAL A 22 -7.31 -10.49 -9.19
C VAL A 22 -7.82 -11.86 -8.78
N ALA A 23 -7.16 -12.93 -9.23
CA ALA A 23 -7.52 -14.30 -8.89
C ALA A 23 -7.42 -14.55 -7.37
N PHE A 24 -6.36 -14.08 -6.73
CA PHE A 24 -6.14 -14.24 -5.30
C PHE A 24 -7.22 -13.54 -4.45
N ILE A 25 -7.58 -12.28 -4.77
CA ILE A 25 -8.67 -11.59 -4.07
C ILE A 25 -9.98 -12.36 -4.25
N PHE A 26 -10.27 -12.80 -5.48
CA PHE A 26 -11.52 -13.50 -5.78
C PHE A 26 -11.69 -14.79 -4.99
N ILE A 27 -10.61 -15.59 -4.87
CA ILE A 27 -10.58 -16.82 -4.06
C ILE A 27 -10.75 -16.51 -2.57
N PHE A 28 -10.26 -15.38 -2.10
CA PHE A 28 -10.24 -15.04 -0.68
C PHE A 28 -11.56 -14.43 -0.17
N ILE A 29 -12.34 -13.74 -1.01
CA ILE A 29 -13.63 -13.15 -0.64
C ILE A 29 -14.55 -14.09 0.17
N PRO A 30 -14.77 -15.36 -0.19
CA PRO A 30 -15.66 -16.25 0.55
C PRO A 30 -15.11 -16.72 1.91
N PHE A 31 -13.81 -16.54 2.19
CA PHE A 31 -13.11 -17.26 3.26
C PHE A 31 -13.54 -16.87 4.67
N LEU A 32 -13.69 -15.57 4.95
CA LEU A 32 -14.00 -15.08 6.29
C LEU A 32 -15.04 -13.97 6.23
N LYS A 33 -16.10 -14.13 7.02
CA LYS A 33 -17.26 -13.23 7.09
C LYS A 33 -17.60 -12.93 8.55
N PHE A 34 -17.92 -11.68 8.80
CA PHE A 34 -18.32 -11.17 10.11
C PHE A 34 -19.76 -10.66 10.05
N GLU A 35 -20.48 -10.69 11.18
CA GLU A 35 -21.84 -10.17 11.24
C GLU A 35 -21.82 -8.65 11.40
N MET A 36 -22.66 -7.94 10.63
CA MET A 36 -22.78 -6.50 10.77
C MET A 36 -23.81 -6.16 11.87
N ILE A 37 -23.36 -5.52 12.94
CA ILE A 37 -24.27 -5.04 13.99
C ILE A 37 -25.20 -3.97 13.40
N GLY A 38 -26.49 -4.05 13.73
CA GLY A 38 -27.54 -3.17 13.22
C GLY A 38 -28.09 -3.56 11.83
N SER A 39 -27.66 -4.68 11.25
CA SER A 39 -28.10 -5.11 9.92
C SER A 39 -28.10 -6.64 9.76
N SER A 40 -28.81 -7.16 8.74
CA SER A 40 -28.81 -8.58 8.40
C SER A 40 -27.65 -8.99 7.46
N HIS A 41 -26.82 -8.02 7.04
CA HIS A 41 -25.70 -8.28 6.14
C HIS A 41 -24.46 -8.84 6.87
N LYS A 42 -23.58 -9.48 6.08
CA LYS A 42 -22.28 -9.97 6.54
C LYS A 42 -21.15 -9.20 5.87
N ILE A 43 -20.14 -8.84 6.63
CA ILE A 43 -18.94 -8.13 6.17
C ILE A 43 -17.88 -9.16 5.80
N ASN A 44 -17.39 -9.11 4.56
CA ASN A 44 -16.29 -9.96 4.12
C ASN A 44 -14.94 -9.44 4.64
N ALA A 45 -14.01 -10.34 4.97
CA ALA A 45 -12.68 -9.98 5.47
C ALA A 45 -11.65 -9.63 4.38
N TYR A 46 -12.07 -9.54 3.11
CA TYR A 46 -11.19 -9.15 2.01
C TYR A 46 -10.51 -7.77 2.16
N PRO A 47 -10.99 -6.80 2.99
CA PRO A 47 -10.22 -5.59 3.27
C PRO A 47 -8.81 -5.85 3.82
N SER A 48 -8.58 -7.01 4.44
CA SER A 48 -7.25 -7.48 4.84
C SER A 48 -6.27 -7.60 3.65
N LEU A 49 -6.76 -7.82 2.43
CA LEU A 49 -5.94 -7.93 1.23
C LEU A 49 -5.57 -6.58 0.61
N SER A 50 -6.26 -5.50 0.98
CA SER A 50 -6.05 -4.18 0.36
C SER A 50 -4.60 -3.70 0.48
N ALA A 51 -3.95 -4.03 1.59
CA ALA A 51 -2.55 -3.70 1.85
C ALA A 51 -1.58 -4.38 0.88
N VAL A 52 -1.73 -5.69 0.67
CA VAL A 52 -0.88 -6.45 -0.27
C VAL A 52 -1.18 -6.07 -1.72
N CYS A 53 -2.45 -5.79 -2.05
CA CYS A 53 -2.83 -5.33 -3.38
C CYS A 53 -2.19 -3.97 -3.70
N GLY A 54 -2.29 -3.01 -2.78
CA GLY A 54 -1.67 -1.70 -2.92
C GLY A 54 -0.15 -1.78 -3.00
N LEU A 55 0.49 -2.65 -2.21
CA LEU A 55 1.93 -2.90 -2.28
C LEU A 55 2.36 -3.40 -3.66
N LEU A 56 1.74 -4.49 -4.14
CA LEU A 56 2.10 -5.18 -5.37
C LEU A 56 1.80 -4.34 -6.62
N LEU A 57 0.59 -3.80 -6.70
CA LEU A 57 0.08 -3.14 -7.90
C LEU A 57 0.16 -1.60 -7.86
N GLY A 58 0.38 -1.03 -6.67
CA GLY A 58 0.42 0.41 -6.50
C GLY A 58 -1.00 1.00 -6.47
N PRO A 59 -1.12 2.32 -6.34
CA PRO A 59 -2.42 2.95 -6.13
C PRO A 59 -3.35 2.81 -7.34
N ILE A 60 -2.81 2.87 -8.56
CA ILE A 60 -3.62 2.86 -9.80
C ILE A 60 -4.05 1.45 -10.19
N TYR A 61 -3.10 0.54 -10.40
CA TYR A 61 -3.45 -0.82 -10.83
C TYR A 61 -4.11 -1.63 -9.71
N GLY A 62 -3.79 -1.33 -8.44
CA GLY A 62 -4.48 -1.92 -7.30
C GLY A 62 -5.95 -1.50 -7.25
N PHE A 63 -6.25 -0.22 -7.49
CA PHE A 63 -7.62 0.28 -7.63
C PHE A 63 -8.38 -0.49 -8.72
N PHE A 64 -7.82 -0.63 -9.91
CA PHE A 64 -8.48 -1.37 -10.99
C PHE A 64 -8.68 -2.84 -10.65
N ALA A 65 -7.70 -3.49 -10.01
CA ALA A 65 -7.81 -4.89 -9.62
C ALA A 65 -8.96 -5.11 -8.62
N VAL A 66 -9.04 -4.28 -7.56
CA VAL A 66 -10.08 -4.45 -6.54
C VAL A 66 -11.47 -4.09 -7.08
N VAL A 67 -11.59 -3.04 -7.88
CA VAL A 67 -12.86 -2.67 -8.52
C VAL A 67 -13.33 -3.77 -9.47
N LEU A 68 -12.44 -4.31 -10.30
CA LEU A 68 -12.78 -5.41 -11.21
C LEU A 68 -13.29 -6.64 -10.45
N VAL A 69 -12.56 -7.07 -9.42
CA VAL A 69 -12.96 -8.21 -8.59
C VAL A 69 -14.31 -7.97 -7.93
N MET A 70 -14.51 -6.80 -7.35
CA MET A 70 -15.75 -6.45 -6.67
C MET A 70 -16.93 -6.37 -7.63
N LEU A 71 -16.76 -5.81 -8.83
CA LEU A 71 -17.78 -5.79 -9.88
C LEU A 71 -18.16 -7.20 -10.34
N ILE A 72 -17.18 -8.06 -10.60
CA ILE A 72 -17.44 -9.46 -10.96
C ILE A 72 -18.18 -10.17 -9.82
N TYR A 73 -17.74 -9.97 -8.58
CA TYR A 73 -18.39 -10.56 -7.42
C TYR A 73 -19.83 -10.06 -7.23
N PHE A 74 -20.10 -8.79 -7.52
CA PHE A 74 -21.44 -8.21 -7.52
C PHE A 74 -22.36 -8.89 -8.52
N PHE A 75 -21.91 -9.09 -9.77
CA PHE A 75 -22.71 -9.78 -10.77
C PHE A 75 -23.05 -11.21 -10.36
N LEU A 76 -22.17 -11.88 -9.63
CA LEU A 76 -22.38 -13.26 -9.13
C LEU A 76 -23.20 -13.30 -7.84
N ASN A 77 -23.14 -12.25 -7.01
CA ASN A 77 -23.81 -12.17 -5.73
C ASN A 77 -24.24 -10.73 -5.42
N SER A 78 -25.39 -10.34 -5.96
CA SER A 78 -25.94 -8.98 -5.82
C SER A 78 -26.15 -8.56 -4.36
N LYS A 79 -26.40 -9.51 -3.46
CA LYS A 79 -26.57 -9.26 -2.01
C LYS A 79 -25.27 -8.89 -1.30
N ALA A 80 -24.11 -9.05 -1.94
CA ALA A 80 -22.82 -8.68 -1.38
C ALA A 80 -22.58 -7.16 -1.35
N PHE A 81 -23.31 -6.38 -2.15
CA PHE A 81 -23.17 -4.93 -2.25
C PHE A 81 -24.26 -4.26 -1.43
N TYR A 82 -24.07 -4.25 -0.11
CA TYR A 82 -25.04 -3.69 0.84
C TYR A 82 -25.20 -2.17 0.75
N PHE A 83 -24.32 -1.46 0.01
CA PHE A 83 -24.46 -0.03 -0.32
C PHE A 83 -24.71 0.20 -1.83
N GLY A 84 -25.13 -0.82 -2.57
CA GLY A 84 -25.16 -0.78 -4.03
C GLY A 84 -23.78 -0.47 -4.62
N ILE A 85 -23.73 0.33 -5.69
CA ILE A 85 -22.46 0.67 -6.37
C ILE A 85 -21.44 1.36 -5.44
N TYR A 86 -21.91 2.02 -4.38
CA TYR A 86 -21.05 2.71 -3.41
C TYR A 86 -20.25 1.74 -2.53
N SER A 87 -20.61 0.45 -2.49
CA SER A 87 -19.79 -0.60 -1.86
C SER A 87 -18.38 -0.73 -2.45
N LEU A 88 -18.12 -0.12 -3.62
CA LEU A 88 -16.79 -0.03 -4.21
C LEU A 88 -15.87 1.00 -3.54
N ILE A 89 -16.42 2.02 -2.86
CA ILE A 89 -15.64 3.14 -2.33
C ILE A 89 -14.68 2.69 -1.22
N PRO A 90 -15.13 1.98 -0.16
CA PRO A 90 -14.23 1.58 0.92
C PRO A 90 -12.99 0.79 0.46
N PRO A 91 -13.13 -0.29 -0.33
CA PRO A 91 -11.96 -1.06 -0.75
C PRO A 91 -11.08 -0.32 -1.75
N ALA A 92 -11.68 0.50 -2.63
CA ALA A 92 -10.92 1.32 -3.58
C ALA A 92 -9.99 2.30 -2.84
N LEU A 93 -10.52 3.05 -1.86
CA LEU A 93 -9.73 4.00 -1.08
C LEU A 93 -8.69 3.30 -0.21
N ALA A 94 -9.01 2.14 0.35
CA ALA A 94 -8.07 1.33 1.11
C ALA A 94 -6.86 0.91 0.26
N VAL A 95 -7.08 0.38 -0.94
CA VAL A 95 -6.01 -0.03 -1.86
C VAL A 95 -5.20 1.16 -2.37
N ILE A 96 -5.86 2.26 -2.74
CA ILE A 96 -5.17 3.50 -3.14
C ILE A 96 -4.24 3.97 -2.02
N SER A 97 -4.75 4.02 -0.79
CA SER A 97 -4.00 4.43 0.39
C SER A 97 -2.78 3.54 0.66
N ALA A 98 -2.96 2.22 0.63
CA ALA A 98 -1.86 1.27 0.76
C ALA A 98 -0.82 1.45 -0.36
N GLY A 99 -1.28 1.66 -1.60
CA GLY A 99 -0.43 1.92 -2.75
C GLY A 99 0.44 3.16 -2.56
N VAL A 100 -0.16 4.31 -2.24
CA VAL A 100 0.59 5.56 -2.04
C VAL A 100 1.54 5.49 -0.84
N LEU A 101 1.16 4.82 0.26
CA LEU A 101 2.02 4.60 1.41
C LEU A 101 3.24 3.74 1.07
N SER A 102 3.03 2.65 0.34
CA SER A 102 4.13 1.78 -0.11
C SER A 102 5.09 2.51 -1.05
N GLU A 103 4.61 3.51 -1.80
CA GLU A 103 5.43 4.39 -2.65
C GLU A 103 6.05 5.56 -1.88
N GLY A 104 5.78 5.71 -0.58
CA GLY A 104 6.29 6.81 0.25
C GLY A 104 5.52 8.13 0.12
N LYS A 105 4.43 8.17 -0.65
CA LYS A 105 3.60 9.37 -0.85
C LYS A 105 2.53 9.49 0.24
N TRP A 106 2.97 9.53 1.50
CA TRP A 106 2.11 9.44 2.69
C TRP A 106 1.02 10.50 2.79
N LYS A 107 1.24 11.70 2.24
CA LYS A 107 0.30 12.82 2.29
C LYS A 107 -1.07 12.45 1.70
N TYR A 108 -1.11 11.72 0.59
CA TYR A 108 -2.38 11.32 -0.03
C TYR A 108 -3.18 10.38 0.87
N SER A 109 -2.52 9.42 1.52
CA SER A 109 -3.14 8.51 2.48
C SER A 109 -3.66 9.25 3.72
N ALA A 110 -2.87 10.18 4.25
CA ALA A 110 -3.30 11.05 5.35
C ALA A 110 -4.52 11.89 4.98
N ILE A 111 -4.55 12.47 3.77
CA ILE A 111 -5.69 13.25 3.26
C ILE A 111 -6.94 12.39 3.14
N ILE A 112 -6.85 11.19 2.55
CA ILE A 112 -7.99 10.26 2.45
C ILE A 112 -8.58 10.02 3.84
N LEU A 113 -7.74 9.64 4.80
CA LEU A 113 -8.21 9.30 6.15
C LEU A 113 -8.74 10.53 6.91
N ALA A 114 -8.10 11.70 6.76
CA ALA A 114 -8.55 12.94 7.38
C ALA A 114 -9.89 13.42 6.82
N ILE A 115 -10.10 13.33 5.50
CA ILE A 115 -11.40 13.65 4.87
C ILE A 115 -12.48 12.68 5.36
N GLY A 116 -12.19 11.38 5.43
CA GLY A 116 -13.12 10.40 5.98
C GLY A 116 -13.53 10.73 7.42
N LEU A 117 -12.57 11.07 8.28
CA LEU A 117 -12.84 11.46 9.67
C LEU A 117 -13.70 12.72 9.73
N LEU A 118 -13.38 13.73 8.93
CA LEU A 118 -14.18 14.96 8.83
C LEU A 118 -15.62 14.64 8.43
N ILE A 119 -15.82 13.86 7.37
CA ILE A 119 -17.16 13.46 6.91
C ILE A 119 -17.92 12.72 8.00
N PHE A 120 -17.27 11.77 8.70
CA PHE A 120 -17.90 11.05 9.80
C PHE A 120 -18.37 12.01 10.90
N TYR A 121 -17.53 12.95 11.35
CA TYR A 121 -17.88 13.93 12.38
C TYR A 121 -18.90 14.99 11.96
N LEU A 122 -19.14 15.17 10.65
CA LEU A 122 -20.23 16.01 10.15
C LEU A 122 -21.61 15.35 10.27
N THR A 123 -21.67 14.04 10.51
CA THR A 123 -22.94 13.32 10.73
C THR A 123 -23.45 13.45 12.16
N ASP A 124 -24.75 13.28 12.38
CA ASP A 124 -25.33 13.22 13.73
C ASP A 124 -24.74 12.08 14.56
N VAL A 125 -24.58 10.91 13.93
CA VAL A 125 -23.97 9.72 14.56
C VAL A 125 -22.54 10.02 15.00
N GLY A 126 -21.72 10.61 14.13
CA GLY A 126 -20.33 10.88 14.46
C GLY A 126 -20.14 11.96 15.52
N ARG A 127 -21.10 12.88 15.68
CA ARG A 127 -21.09 13.85 16.80
C ARG A 127 -21.38 13.19 18.14
N VAL A 128 -22.31 12.24 18.18
CA VAL A 128 -22.70 11.55 19.43
C VAL A 128 -21.72 10.42 19.77
N ALA A 129 -21.46 9.52 18.83
CA ALA A 129 -20.50 8.42 18.96
C ALA A 129 -19.08 8.87 18.57
N PHE A 130 -18.62 10.00 19.12
CA PHE A 130 -17.39 10.66 18.67
C PHE A 130 -16.11 9.82 18.84
N TYR A 131 -16.12 8.84 19.74
CA TYR A 131 -14.99 7.95 20.05
C TYR A 131 -15.00 6.66 19.20
N TYR A 132 -16.07 6.41 18.43
CA TYR A 132 -16.16 5.25 17.55
C TYR A 132 -14.98 5.12 16.57
N PRO A 133 -14.56 6.18 15.83
CA PRO A 133 -13.45 6.06 14.89
C PRO A 133 -12.07 6.18 15.55
N SER A 134 -11.92 5.83 16.84
CA SER A 134 -10.65 5.92 17.59
C SER A 134 -9.49 5.17 16.91
N LEU A 135 -9.74 3.98 16.35
CA LEU A 135 -8.73 3.24 15.60
C LEU A 135 -8.33 3.94 14.28
N SER A 136 -9.29 4.61 13.63
CA SER A 136 -9.02 5.43 12.42
C SER A 136 -8.20 6.67 12.76
N ILE A 137 -8.43 7.30 13.93
CA ILE A 137 -7.58 8.38 14.43
C ILE A 137 -6.16 7.85 14.70
N LEU A 138 -6.03 6.68 15.33
CA LEU A 138 -4.73 6.05 15.54
C LEU A 138 -4.01 5.77 14.22
N ALA A 139 -4.71 5.29 13.18
CA ALA A 139 -4.13 5.07 11.86
C ALA A 139 -3.61 6.39 11.25
N LEU A 140 -4.36 7.49 11.40
CA LEU A 140 -3.93 8.81 10.94
C LEU A 140 -2.66 9.27 11.68
N LEU A 141 -2.62 9.10 12.99
CA LEU A 141 -1.43 9.41 13.80
C LEU A 141 -0.22 8.60 13.34
N LEU A 142 -0.38 7.30 13.09
CA LEU A 142 0.70 6.45 12.58
C LEU A 142 1.21 6.94 11.21
N ILE A 143 0.32 7.32 10.29
CA ILE A 143 0.74 7.91 9.01
C ILE A 143 1.55 9.20 9.22
N ILE A 144 1.11 10.08 10.12
CA ILE A 144 1.76 11.39 10.37
C ILE A 144 3.10 11.24 11.10
N ILE A 145 3.23 10.26 12.00
CA ILE A 145 4.45 9.98 12.76
C ILE A 145 5.50 9.33 11.86
N PHE A 146 5.12 8.30 11.11
CA PHE A 146 6.07 7.53 10.31
C PHE A 146 6.31 8.14 8.92
N ARG A 147 5.31 8.80 8.31
CA ARG A 147 5.43 9.48 7.00
C ARG A 147 6.07 8.57 5.93
N GLU A 148 7.09 9.07 5.25
CA GLU A 148 7.87 8.34 4.25
C GLU A 148 8.65 7.16 4.83
N LYS A 149 8.86 7.09 6.16
CA LYS A 149 9.56 5.98 6.80
C LYS A 149 8.80 4.67 6.65
N ILE A 150 7.48 4.69 6.44
CA ILE A 150 6.67 3.48 6.20
C ILE A 150 7.23 2.68 5.01
N ASN A 151 7.49 3.35 3.88
CA ASN A 151 8.13 2.74 2.71
C ASN A 151 9.52 2.17 3.07
N LYS A 152 10.33 2.92 3.84
CA LYS A 152 11.67 2.47 4.26
C LYS A 152 11.63 1.27 5.22
N LEU A 153 10.57 1.14 6.02
CA LEU A 153 10.34 -0.01 6.90
C LEU A 153 9.99 -1.26 6.08
N LEU A 154 9.09 -1.14 5.10
CA LEU A 154 8.64 -2.26 4.25
C LEU A 154 9.78 -2.93 3.47
N PHE A 155 10.73 -2.15 2.96
CA PHE A 155 11.85 -2.66 2.16
C PHE A 155 13.17 -2.68 2.92
N ASN A 156 13.12 -2.85 4.24
CA ASN A 156 14.30 -2.95 5.08
C ASN A 156 14.97 -4.33 4.98
N LYS A 157 16.24 -4.42 5.38
CA LYS A 157 16.94 -5.71 5.55
C LYS A 157 16.57 -6.39 6.86
N ASP A 158 16.27 -5.62 7.90
CA ASP A 158 15.86 -6.12 9.21
C ASP A 158 14.38 -6.55 9.20
N CYS A 159 14.14 -7.82 9.49
CA CYS A 159 12.80 -8.43 9.53
C CYS A 159 11.85 -7.71 10.51
N LYS A 160 12.35 -7.25 11.67
CA LYS A 160 11.50 -6.55 12.65
C LYS A 160 10.94 -5.24 12.08
N LYS A 161 11.74 -4.53 11.29
CA LYS A 161 11.31 -3.29 10.62
C LYS A 161 10.29 -3.56 9.53
N ILE A 162 10.42 -4.66 8.80
CA ILE A 162 9.44 -5.08 7.79
C ILE A 162 8.11 -5.41 8.45
N ILE A 163 8.13 -6.18 9.54
CA ILE A 163 6.93 -6.52 10.31
C ILE A 163 6.22 -5.25 10.76
N LEU A 164 6.95 -4.28 11.34
CA LEU A 164 6.37 -3.00 11.75
C LEU A 164 5.78 -2.23 10.56
N GLY A 165 6.50 -2.15 9.44
CA GLY A 165 6.01 -1.50 8.22
C GLY A 165 4.74 -2.16 7.67
N ALA A 166 4.70 -3.49 7.69
CA ALA A 166 3.57 -4.29 7.24
C ALA A 166 2.34 -4.11 8.14
N LEU A 167 2.54 -4.09 9.46
CA LEU A 167 1.48 -3.82 10.43
C LEU A 167 0.89 -2.42 10.22
N ILE A 168 1.72 -1.40 10.09
CA ILE A 168 1.25 -0.02 9.87
C ILE A 168 0.49 0.09 8.54
N LEU A 169 1.04 -0.48 7.45
CA LEU A 169 0.42 -0.47 6.13
C LEU A 169 -0.95 -1.18 6.16
N SER A 170 -0.99 -2.37 6.74
CA SER A 170 -2.20 -3.18 6.87
C SER A 170 -3.26 -2.50 7.73
N PHE A 171 -2.88 -2.05 8.93
CA PHE A 171 -3.78 -1.38 9.85
C PHE A 171 -4.42 -0.14 9.22
N THR A 172 -3.61 0.70 8.58
CA THR A 172 -4.08 1.91 7.91
C THR A 172 -5.07 1.60 6.79
N SER A 173 -4.77 0.59 5.98
CA SER A 173 -5.65 0.16 4.90
C SER A 173 -6.99 -0.37 5.41
N VAL A 174 -6.97 -1.20 6.46
CA VAL A 174 -8.19 -1.75 7.10
C VAL A 174 -9.01 -0.64 7.75
N MET A 175 -8.38 0.36 8.35
CA MET A 175 -9.08 1.49 8.98
C MET A 175 -9.76 2.40 7.96
N ILE A 176 -9.16 2.61 6.79
CA ILE A 176 -9.80 3.38 5.71
C ILE A 176 -11.02 2.65 5.20
N ASP A 177 -10.91 1.36 4.89
CA ASP A 177 -12.07 0.55 4.48
C ASP A 177 -13.18 0.61 5.53
N HIS A 178 -12.83 0.40 6.81
CA HIS A 178 -13.81 0.46 7.88
C HIS A 178 -14.47 1.81 8.02
N LEU A 179 -13.70 2.91 8.02
CA LEU A 179 -14.23 4.27 8.19
C LEU A 179 -15.21 4.64 7.08
N TYR A 180 -14.85 4.38 5.82
CA TYR A 180 -15.72 4.70 4.69
C TYR A 180 -16.94 3.76 4.63
N GLY A 181 -16.78 2.50 5.01
CA GLY A 181 -17.91 1.58 5.21
C GLY A 181 -18.87 2.08 6.30
N SER A 182 -18.32 2.57 7.41
CA SER A 182 -19.09 3.15 8.51
C SER A 182 -19.83 4.42 8.10
N ILE A 183 -19.23 5.30 7.30
CA ILE A 183 -19.93 6.48 6.74
C ILE A 183 -21.09 6.05 5.85
N LEU A 184 -20.87 5.08 4.97
CA LEU A 184 -21.94 4.55 4.10
C LEU A 184 -23.03 3.82 4.91
N GLY A 185 -22.68 3.18 6.02
CA GLY A 185 -23.65 2.61 6.96
C GLY A 185 -24.64 3.63 7.51
N ILE A 186 -24.15 4.83 7.85
CA ILE A 186 -25.00 5.95 8.28
C ILE A 186 -25.91 6.38 7.13
N LEU A 187 -25.34 6.60 5.94
CA LEU A 187 -26.05 7.23 4.82
C LEU A 187 -27.03 6.30 4.09
N TYR A 188 -26.72 5.02 3.93
CA TYR A 188 -27.49 4.08 3.11
C TYR A 188 -28.32 3.10 3.92
N LEU A 189 -27.82 2.70 5.10
CA LEU A 189 -28.49 1.72 5.95
C LEU A 189 -29.22 2.37 7.12
N ASN A 190 -29.07 3.68 7.30
CA ASN A 190 -29.65 4.44 8.41
C ASN A 190 -29.31 3.85 9.79
N LEU A 191 -28.08 3.32 9.92
CA LEU A 191 -27.58 2.78 11.19
C LEU A 191 -27.55 3.88 12.25
N LYS A 192 -28.04 3.57 13.45
CA LYS A 192 -28.21 4.52 14.53
C LYS A 192 -27.01 4.55 15.46
N VAL A 193 -26.93 5.57 16.31
CA VAL A 193 -25.84 5.75 17.29
C VAL A 193 -25.61 4.49 18.11
N GLU A 194 -26.67 3.81 18.53
CA GLU A 194 -26.63 2.63 19.36
C GLU A 194 -25.90 1.46 18.66
N ASP A 195 -26.11 1.30 17.34
CA ASP A 195 -25.46 0.27 16.53
C ASP A 195 -23.93 0.47 16.52
N TYR A 196 -23.49 1.72 16.38
CA TYR A 196 -22.07 2.07 16.39
C TYR A 196 -21.43 1.84 17.74
N ILE A 197 -22.08 2.25 18.83
CA ILE A 197 -21.58 2.05 20.19
C ILE A 197 -21.47 0.56 20.51
N MET A 198 -22.50 -0.22 20.19
CA MET A 198 -22.51 -1.67 20.40
C MET A 198 -21.44 -2.39 19.55
N ALA A 199 -21.13 -1.86 18.37
CA ALA A 199 -20.13 -2.43 17.48
C ALA A 199 -18.67 -2.22 17.92
N ILE A 200 -18.38 -1.34 18.88
CA ILE A 200 -16.99 -1.00 19.25
C ILE A 200 -16.15 -2.23 19.66
N PRO A 201 -16.58 -3.07 20.62
CA PRO A 201 -15.74 -4.19 21.06
C PRO A 201 -15.50 -5.21 19.94
N LEU A 202 -16.54 -5.50 19.17
CA LEU A 202 -16.49 -6.45 18.06
C LEU A 202 -15.62 -5.90 16.92
N SER A 203 -15.85 -4.66 16.51
CA SER A 203 -15.07 -4.02 15.45
C SER A 203 -13.58 -3.96 15.81
N ILE A 204 -13.19 -3.62 17.04
CA ILE A 204 -11.77 -3.65 17.45
C ILE A 204 -11.16 -5.03 17.20
N LYS A 205 -11.82 -6.11 17.66
CA LYS A 205 -11.35 -7.48 17.47
C LYS A 205 -11.23 -7.85 15.99
N GLU A 206 -12.27 -7.61 15.20
CA GLU A 206 -12.30 -7.94 13.78
C GLU A 206 -11.21 -7.21 13.00
N ARG A 207 -11.02 -5.91 13.28
CA ARG A 207 -10.07 -5.08 12.56
C ARG A 207 -8.63 -5.44 12.92
N LEU A 208 -8.36 -5.85 14.16
CA LEU A 208 -7.05 -6.39 14.54
C LEU A 208 -6.76 -7.71 13.82
N ILE A 209 -7.74 -8.62 13.73
CA ILE A 209 -7.59 -9.88 12.99
C ILE A 209 -7.28 -9.59 11.51
N MET A 210 -8.08 -8.73 10.86
CA MET A 210 -7.85 -8.34 9.46
C MET A 210 -6.48 -7.67 9.26
N THR A 211 -6.05 -6.86 10.22
CA THR A 211 -4.73 -6.21 10.19
C THR A 211 -3.60 -7.24 10.22
N LEU A 212 -3.68 -8.23 11.10
CA LEU A 212 -2.68 -9.30 11.20
C LEU A 212 -2.63 -10.14 9.92
N MET A 213 -3.79 -10.49 9.35
CA MET A 213 -3.88 -11.20 8.08
C MET A 213 -3.23 -10.41 6.94
N GLY A 214 -3.57 -9.13 6.80
CA GLY A 214 -2.99 -8.27 5.76
C GLY A 214 -1.49 -8.07 5.94
N ALA A 215 -1.02 -7.93 7.19
CA ALA A 215 0.40 -7.80 7.49
C ALA A 215 1.16 -9.08 7.12
N PHE A 216 0.60 -10.26 7.40
CA PHE A 216 1.14 -11.54 6.97
C PHE A 216 1.35 -11.59 5.45
N PHE A 217 0.33 -11.24 4.66
CA PHE A 217 0.45 -11.24 3.20
C PHE A 217 1.44 -10.20 2.67
N VAL A 218 1.53 -9.03 3.31
CA VAL A 218 2.54 -8.02 2.97
C VAL A 218 3.96 -8.55 3.23
N ILE A 219 4.22 -9.13 4.41
CA ILE A 219 5.52 -9.72 4.76
C ILE A 219 5.86 -10.83 3.76
N PHE A 220 4.92 -11.74 3.52
CA PHE A 220 5.08 -12.84 2.59
C PHE A 220 5.44 -12.35 1.18
N ALA A 221 4.73 -11.35 0.66
CA ALA A 221 5.02 -10.77 -0.65
C ALA A 221 6.41 -10.12 -0.71
N VAL A 222 6.82 -9.38 0.32
CA VAL A 222 8.15 -8.76 0.39
C VAL A 222 9.25 -9.81 0.43
N GLU A 223 9.14 -10.82 1.29
CA GLU A 223 10.17 -11.85 1.47
C GLU A 223 10.29 -12.77 0.26
N ILE A 224 9.16 -13.17 -0.35
CA ILE A 224 9.18 -13.90 -1.63
C ILE A 224 9.87 -13.08 -2.70
N SER A 225 9.54 -11.79 -2.81
CA SER A 225 10.17 -10.93 -3.82
C SER A 225 11.67 -10.81 -3.63
N LYS A 226 12.15 -10.74 -2.38
CA LYS A 226 13.59 -10.78 -2.09
C LYS A 226 14.21 -12.11 -2.51
N CYS A 227 13.57 -13.23 -2.21
CA CYS A 227 14.03 -14.56 -2.60
C CYS A 227 14.11 -14.69 -4.13
N PHE A 228 13.08 -14.26 -4.85
CA PHE A 228 13.08 -14.26 -6.31
C PHE A 228 14.19 -13.37 -6.88
N LEU A 229 14.40 -12.17 -6.33
CA LEU A 229 15.47 -11.29 -6.80
C LEU A 229 16.87 -11.84 -6.53
N LYS A 230 17.03 -12.59 -5.44
CA LYS A 230 18.30 -13.26 -5.14
C LYS A 230 18.63 -14.29 -6.22
N ASN A 231 17.64 -15.06 -6.67
CA ASN A 231 17.84 -16.18 -7.60
C ASN A 231 17.76 -15.77 -9.09
N ALA A 232 17.00 -14.73 -9.43
CA ALA A 232 16.81 -14.27 -10.81
C ALA A 232 17.78 -13.12 -11.15
N THR A 233 19.05 -13.44 -11.37
CA THR A 233 20.12 -12.46 -11.66
C THR A 233 19.77 -11.49 -12.78
N LYS A 234 19.23 -12.00 -13.90
CA LYS A 234 18.79 -11.17 -15.05
C LYS A 234 17.68 -10.18 -14.67
N LEU A 235 16.73 -10.58 -13.82
CA LEU A 235 15.66 -9.70 -13.34
C LEU A 235 16.22 -8.65 -12.38
N ARG A 236 17.12 -9.06 -11.47
CA ARG A 236 17.81 -8.17 -10.54
C ARG A 236 18.58 -7.08 -11.28
N GLU A 237 19.36 -7.44 -12.29
CA GLU A 237 20.11 -6.51 -13.13
C GLU A 237 19.18 -5.52 -13.86
N LYS A 238 18.09 -6.01 -14.45
CA LYS A 238 17.10 -5.17 -15.13
C LYS A 238 16.48 -4.14 -14.18
N LEU A 239 16.16 -4.53 -12.95
CA LEU A 239 15.59 -3.64 -11.94
C LEU A 239 16.60 -2.63 -11.43
N LEU A 240 17.86 -3.05 -11.21
CA LEU A 240 18.94 -2.14 -10.81
C LEU A 240 19.19 -1.07 -11.86
N ARG A 241 19.25 -1.43 -13.15
CA ARG A 241 19.37 -0.45 -14.25
C ARG A 241 18.21 0.56 -14.23
N SER A 242 16.97 0.06 -14.11
CA SER A 242 15.80 0.95 -14.05
C SER A 242 15.78 1.87 -12.81
N TYR A 243 16.37 1.41 -11.70
CA TYR A 243 16.55 2.23 -10.50
C TYR A 243 17.58 3.34 -10.72
N ILE A 244 18.76 2.99 -11.27
CA ILE A 244 19.82 3.96 -11.59
C ILE A 244 19.28 5.04 -12.53
N ASP A 245 18.60 4.65 -13.60
CA ASP A 245 18.04 5.60 -14.58
C ASP A 245 17.08 6.60 -13.94
N GLU A 246 16.25 6.14 -13.00
CA GLU A 246 15.30 7.02 -12.30
C GLU A 246 16.01 7.93 -11.28
N GLU A 247 16.97 7.40 -10.53
CA GLU A 247 17.72 8.15 -9.52
C GLU A 247 18.58 9.25 -10.14
N VAL A 248 19.27 8.95 -11.25
CA VAL A 248 20.05 9.94 -12.01
C VAL A 248 19.14 11.04 -12.56
N LYS A 249 17.99 10.67 -13.15
CA LYS A 249 17.03 11.65 -13.67
C LYS A 249 16.50 12.61 -12.59
N ILE A 250 16.23 12.09 -11.38
CA ILE A 250 15.80 12.91 -10.24
C ILE A 250 16.92 13.86 -9.80
N LYS A 251 18.16 13.36 -9.68
CA LYS A 251 19.31 14.19 -9.29
C LYS A 251 19.60 15.28 -10.31
N CYS A 252 19.63 14.97 -11.61
CA CYS A 252 19.82 15.98 -12.65
C CYS A 252 18.74 17.08 -12.59
N LYS A 253 17.47 16.71 -12.38
CA LYS A 253 16.39 17.70 -12.24
C LYS A 253 16.59 18.61 -11.02
N ASN A 254 17.10 18.09 -9.91
CA ASN A 254 17.38 18.89 -8.71
C ASN A 254 18.65 19.74 -8.87
N VAL A 255 19.63 19.27 -9.65
CA VAL A 255 20.88 19.98 -9.93
C VAL A 255 20.66 21.19 -10.87
N LEU A 256 19.63 21.17 -11.71
CA LEU A 256 19.21 22.35 -12.49
C LEU A 256 18.75 23.54 -11.63
N ASN A 257 18.55 23.36 -10.31
CA ASN A 257 18.28 24.44 -9.36
C ASN A 257 19.55 24.95 -8.65
N VAL A 258 20.75 24.53 -9.06
CA VAL A 258 22.01 25.00 -8.49
C VAL A 258 22.42 26.30 -9.16
N ASP A 259 22.92 27.25 -8.37
CA ASP A 259 23.40 28.54 -8.83
C ASP A 259 24.60 28.38 -9.78
N GLU A 260 24.38 28.72 -11.05
CA GLU A 260 25.41 28.64 -12.11
C GLU A 260 26.60 29.56 -11.86
N GLU A 261 26.42 30.69 -11.15
CA GLU A 261 27.51 31.61 -10.84
C GLU A 261 28.48 30.98 -9.82
N LEU A 262 27.95 30.27 -8.81
CA LEU A 262 28.77 29.55 -7.83
C LEU A 262 29.58 28.43 -8.48
N LEU A 263 28.98 27.68 -9.41
CA LEU A 263 29.68 26.60 -10.12
C LEU A 263 30.83 27.14 -10.98
N LYS A 264 30.61 28.26 -11.68
CA LYS A 264 31.68 28.95 -12.42
C LYS A 264 32.76 29.49 -11.50
N LYS A 265 32.39 30.12 -10.38
CA LYS A 265 33.33 30.68 -9.39
C LYS A 265 34.31 29.64 -8.84
N TYR A 266 33.84 28.41 -8.60
CA TYR A 266 34.65 27.32 -8.07
C TYR A 266 35.16 26.34 -9.13
N ASN A 267 34.96 26.63 -10.43
CA ASN A 267 35.33 25.77 -11.56
C ASN A 267 34.84 24.31 -11.41
N VAL A 268 33.63 24.14 -10.87
CA VAL A 268 33.02 22.83 -10.64
C VAL A 268 32.20 22.45 -11.87
N LYS A 269 32.65 21.41 -12.60
CA LYS A 269 31.88 20.82 -13.70
C LYS A 269 30.90 19.78 -13.15
N ILE A 270 29.60 19.98 -13.38
CA ILE A 270 28.58 18.95 -13.11
C ILE A 270 28.71 17.88 -14.21
N PRO A 271 28.87 16.59 -13.85
CA PRO A 271 28.91 15.52 -14.84
C PRO A 271 27.58 15.41 -15.58
N SER A 272 27.63 15.11 -16.87
CA SER A 272 26.42 14.93 -17.69
C SER A 272 25.56 13.75 -17.20
N GLU A 273 24.29 13.70 -17.61
CA GLU A 273 23.40 12.58 -17.24
C GLU A 273 24.01 11.22 -17.66
N GLU A 274 24.67 11.19 -18.82
CA GLU A 274 25.35 9.98 -19.31
C GLU A 274 26.58 9.63 -18.49
N GLU A 275 27.42 10.62 -18.16
CA GLU A 275 28.60 10.41 -17.29
C GLU A 275 28.19 9.86 -15.91
N GLN A 276 27.10 10.39 -15.32
CA GLN A 276 26.58 9.89 -14.05
C GLN A 276 26.04 8.45 -14.15
N LYS A 277 25.34 8.11 -15.25
CA LYS A 277 24.85 6.75 -15.49
C LYS A 277 25.99 5.75 -15.68
N GLU A 278 27.01 6.10 -16.46
CA GLU A 278 28.19 5.26 -16.72
C GLU A 278 28.85 4.88 -15.38
N VAL A 279 29.16 5.88 -14.54
CA VAL A 279 29.80 5.68 -13.24
C VAL A 279 28.96 4.78 -12.32
N LEU A 280 27.66 5.04 -12.23
CA LEU A 280 26.74 4.23 -11.41
C LEU A 280 26.62 2.80 -11.92
N LYS A 281 26.60 2.60 -13.24
CA LYS A 281 26.54 1.28 -13.86
C LYS A 281 27.81 0.48 -13.56
N THR A 282 28.99 1.08 -13.72
CA THR A 282 30.27 0.44 -13.36
C THR A 282 30.32 0.06 -11.89
N LEU A 283 29.88 0.94 -10.98
CA LEU A 283 29.82 0.63 -9.55
C LEU A 283 28.89 -0.55 -9.24
N VAL A 284 27.73 -0.62 -9.89
CA VAL A 284 26.80 -1.74 -9.71
C VAL A 284 27.34 -3.05 -10.28
N GLU A 285 28.03 -3.02 -11.41
CA GLU A 285 28.70 -4.21 -11.96
C GLU A 285 29.78 -4.74 -11.00
N VAL A 286 30.58 -3.85 -10.41
CA VAL A 286 31.57 -4.21 -9.39
C VAL A 286 30.91 -4.79 -8.12
N MET A 287 29.82 -4.18 -7.64
CA MET A 287 29.09 -4.69 -6.47
C MET A 287 28.48 -6.08 -6.72
N VAL A 288 27.87 -6.30 -7.88
CA VAL A 288 27.29 -7.59 -8.25
C VAL A 288 28.36 -8.68 -8.36
N LEU A 289 29.52 -8.37 -8.92
CA LEU A 289 30.66 -9.29 -9.01
C LEU A 289 31.23 -9.65 -7.62
N ASN A 290 31.27 -8.70 -6.68
CA ASN A 290 31.75 -8.94 -5.32
C ASN A 290 30.75 -9.76 -4.48
N ASP A 291 29.44 -9.50 -4.58
CA ASP A 291 28.41 -10.29 -3.89
C ASP A 291 28.46 -11.77 -4.33
N ASN A 292 28.68 -12.03 -5.62
CA ASN A 292 28.84 -13.40 -6.13
C ASN A 292 30.12 -14.08 -5.60
N LYS A 293 31.21 -13.33 -5.36
CA LYS A 293 32.45 -13.87 -4.79
C LYS A 293 32.35 -14.19 -3.30
N GLU A 294 31.62 -13.41 -2.53
CA GLU A 294 31.36 -13.72 -1.11
C GLU A 294 30.46 -14.95 -0.93
N GLU A 295 29.50 -15.17 -1.82
CA GLU A 295 28.67 -16.39 -1.81
C GLU A 295 29.45 -17.67 -2.13
N ILE A 296 30.47 -17.57 -2.99
CA ILE A 296 31.38 -18.70 -3.29
C ILE A 296 32.28 -19.03 -2.09
N LYS A 297 32.64 -18.03 -1.27
CA LYS A 297 33.47 -18.24 -0.06
C LYS A 297 32.70 -18.79 1.15
N ARG A 298 31.36 -18.77 1.13
CA ARG A 298 30.51 -19.24 2.23
C ARG A 298 29.91 -20.64 1.98
N LYS A 299 30.19 -21.25 0.82
CA LYS A 299 29.91 -22.65 0.51
C LYS A 299 31.17 -23.47 0.66
#